data_AF-A0A6M6BL38-F1
#
_entry.id   AF-A0A6M6BL38-F1
#
_cell.length_a   1.000
_cell.length_b   1.000
_cell.length_c   1.000
_cell.angle_alpha   90.00
_cell.angle_beta   90.00
_cell.angle_gamma   90.00
#
_symmetry.space_group_name_H-M   'P 1'
#
loop_
_entity.id
_entity.type
_entity.pdbx_description
1 polymer ?
#
loop_
_entity_poly.entity_id
_entity_poly.type
_entity_poly.pdbx_seq_one_letter_code
_entity_poly.pdbx_strand_id
1 'polypeptide(L)' 'MITVTAKKPASTQLPLRHRAWIALYSIANNPVNRAEIMRINNVTETDLEEYEESWRRMRRRVPPG' A
#
# COMPACT_ATOMS: atom_id res chain seq x y z
N MET A 1 15.74 -40.64 -3.15
CA MET A 1 14.75 -39.81 -3.86
C MET A 1 14.14 -38.88 -2.83
N ILE A 2 14.48 -37.60 -2.86
CA ILE A 2 14.00 -36.61 -1.89
C ILE A 2 12.87 -35.83 -2.58
N THR A 3 11.64 -36.05 -2.14
CA THR A 3 10.48 -35.30 -2.60
C THR A 3 10.60 -33.88 -2.07
N VAL A 4 11.03 -32.96 -2.94
CA VAL A 4 10.99 -31.53 -2.67
C VAL A 4 9.54 -31.10 -2.78
N THR A 5 8.84 -31.00 -1.66
CA THR A 5 7.55 -30.32 -1.59
C THR A 5 7.79 -28.86 -1.93
N ALA A 6 7.49 -28.48 -3.17
CA ALA A 6 7.52 -27.10 -3.60
C ALA A 6 6.54 -26.29 -2.74
N LYS A 7 7.07 -25.59 -1.74
CA LYS A 7 6.36 -24.57 -0.98
C LYS A 7 5.95 -23.51 -2.01
N LYS A 8 4.64 -23.39 -2.31
CA LYS A 8 4.10 -22.27 -3.10
C LYS A 8 4.79 -20.98 -2.62
N PRO A 9 5.37 -20.15 -3.49
CA PRO A 9 5.87 -18.87 -3.04
C PRO A 9 4.68 -18.17 -2.41
N ALA A 10 4.74 -17.92 -1.10
CA ALA A 10 3.79 -17.04 -0.46
C ALA A 10 3.87 -15.75 -1.27
N SER A 11 2.84 -15.44 -2.05
CA SER A 11 2.77 -14.21 -2.80
C SER A 11 3.16 -13.11 -1.83
N THR A 12 4.29 -12.46 -2.06
CA THR A 12 4.86 -11.38 -1.26
C THR A 12 3.96 -10.15 -1.41
N GLN A 13 2.69 -10.29 -1.04
CA GLN A 13 1.75 -9.19 -0.96
C GLN A 13 2.22 -8.31 0.19
N LEU A 14 2.54 -7.07 -0.18
CA LEU A 14 2.87 -6.03 0.78
C LEU A 14 1.80 -5.98 1.90
N PRO A 15 2.20 -5.72 3.15
CA PRO A 15 1.24 -5.53 4.23
C PRO A 15 0.22 -4.44 3.87
N LEU A 16 -1.02 -4.57 4.36
CA LEU A 16 -2.12 -3.63 4.07
C LEU A 16 -1.70 -2.17 4.28
N ARG A 17 -1.02 -1.88 5.40
CA ARG A 17 -0.44 -0.57 5.70
C ARG A 17 0.43 -0.01 4.56
N HIS A 18 1.31 -0.83 3.98
CA HIS A 18 2.19 -0.38 2.90
C HIS A 18 1.40 -0.11 1.62
N ARG A 19 0.42 -0.97 1.31
CA ARG A 19 -0.47 -0.80 0.16
C ARG A 19 -1.32 0.47 0.30
N ALA A 20 -1.84 0.73 1.49
CA ALA A 20 -2.59 1.95 1.80
C ALA A 20 -1.70 3.19 1.65
N TRP A 21 -0.46 3.16 2.12
CA TRP A 21 0.49 4.27 1.96
C TRP A 21 0.86 4.54 0.51
N ILE A 22 1.06 3.51 -0.30
CA ILE A 22 1.31 3.65 -1.74
C ILE A 22 0.08 4.29 -2.40
N ALA A 23 -1.12 3.79 -2.09
CA ALA A 23 -2.36 4.35 -2.62
C ALA A 23 -2.55 5.83 -2.23
N LEU A 24 -2.33 6.18 -0.96
CA LEU A 24 -2.40 7.57 -0.48
C LEU A 24 -1.38 8.48 -1.18
N TYR A 25 -0.16 7.99 -1.40
CA TYR A 25 0.86 8.71 -2.14
C TYR A 25 0.45 8.91 -3.61
N SER A 26 -0.04 7.87 -4.28
CA SER A 26 -0.52 7.95 -5.66
C SER A 26 -1.71 8.91 -5.80
N ILE A 27 -2.67 8.86 -4.88
CA ILE A 27 -3.82 9.79 -4.86
C ILE A 27 -3.36 11.23 -4.67
N ALA A 28 -2.40 11.48 -3.78
CA ALA A 28 -1.87 12.82 -3.52
C ALA A 28 -1.13 13.43 -4.73
N ASN A 29 -0.56 12.61 -5.61
CA ASN A 29 0.15 13.06 -6.82
C ASN A 29 -0.72 13.04 -8.08
N ASN A 30 -1.77 12.21 -8.12
CA ASN A 30 -2.71 12.12 -9.24
C ASN A 30 -4.14 11.80 -8.74
N PRO A 31 -4.93 12.83 -8.40
CA PRO A 31 -6.26 12.63 -7.80
C PRO A 31 -7.31 12.10 -8.80
N VAL A 32 -7.05 12.18 -10.10
CA VAL A 32 -8.04 11.87 -11.16
C VAL A 32 -8.47 10.40 -11.16
N ASN A 33 -7.62 9.49 -10.66
CA ASN A 33 -7.82 8.05 -10.77
C ASN A 33 -7.91 7.34 -9.41
N ARG A 34 -8.48 8.00 -8.39
CA ARG A 34 -8.57 7.46 -7.01
C ARG A 34 -9.11 6.02 -6.95
N ALA A 35 -10.24 5.75 -7.60
CA ALA A 35 -10.86 4.43 -7.60
C ALA A 35 -9.97 3.34 -8.23
N GLU A 36 -9.27 3.68 -9.31
CA GLU A 36 -8.35 2.76 -9.98
C GLU A 36 -7.09 2.51 -9.14
N ILE A 37 -6.56 3.55 -8.49
CA ILE A 37 -5.44 3.43 -7.54
C ILE A 37 -5.79 2.49 -6.38
N MET A 38 -6.99 2.62 -5.82
CA MET A 38 -7.49 1.74 -4.75
C MET A 38 -7.60 0.28 -5.22
N ARG A 39 -8.16 0.07 -6.42
CA ARG A 39 -8.29 -1.26 -7.03
C ARG A 39 -6.95 -1.93 -7.28
N ILE A 40 -5.98 -1.21 -7.84
CA ILE A 40 -4.62 -1.73 -8.12
C ILE A 40 -3.90 -2.09 -6.83
N ASN A 41 -4.03 -1.27 -5.78
CA ASN A 41 -3.39 -1.49 -4.49
C ASN A 41 -4.14 -2.48 -3.59
N ASN A 42 -5.33 -2.94 -4.02
CA ASN A 42 -6.20 -3.82 -3.24
C ASN A 42 -6.45 -3.27 -1.82
N VAL A 43 -6.90 -2.01 -1.77
CA VAL A 43 -7.25 -1.27 -0.56
C VAL A 43 -8.63 -0.64 -0.69
N THR A 44 -9.33 -0.56 0.43
CA THR A 44 -10.65 0.07 0.54
C THR A 44 -10.53 1.51 1.04
N GLU A 45 -11.64 2.25 1.00
CA GLU A 45 -11.68 3.62 1.53
C GLU A 45 -11.41 3.64 3.04
N THR A 46 -11.95 2.67 3.76
CA THR A 46 -11.72 2.48 5.20
C THR A 46 -10.25 2.24 5.52
N ASP A 47 -9.54 1.45 4.70
CA ASP A 47 -8.09 1.23 4.89
C ASP A 47 -7.31 2.53 4.67
N LEU A 48 -7.71 3.35 3.69
CA LEU A 48 -7.07 4.63 3.46
C LEU A 48 -7.25 5.56 4.66
N GLU A 49 -8.47 5.65 5.21
CA GLU A 49 -8.78 6.46 6.38
C GLU A 49 -8.01 6.00 7.63
N GLU A 50 -7.97 4.68 7.88
CA GLU A 50 -7.23 4.09 9.01
C GLU A 50 -5.74 4.45 8.98
N TYR A 51 -5.12 4.38 7.80
CA TYR A 51 -3.68 4.61 7.64
C TYR A 51 -3.31 6.04 7.26
N GLU A 52 -4.29 6.92 7.00
CA GLU A 52 -4.06 8.29 6.51
C GLU A 52 -3.24 9.12 7.49
N GLU A 53 -3.64 9.11 8.75
CA GLU A 53 -2.99 9.92 9.78
C GLU A 53 -1.53 9.45 10.01
N SER A 54 -1.33 8.13 10.01
CA SER A 54 0.00 7.51 10.11
C SER A 54 0.88 7.86 8.92
N TRP A 55 0.32 7.86 7.71
CA TRP A 55 1.00 8.28 6.48
C TRP A 55 1.36 9.77 6.51
N ARG A 56 0.45 10.66 6.90
CA ARG A 56 0.72 12.10 7.04
C ARG A 56 1.81 12.39 8.07
N ARG A 57 1.84 11.63 9.18
CA ARG A 57 2.93 11.73 10.18
C ARG A 57 4.28 11.31 9.59
N MET A 58 4.33 10.25 8.79
CA MET A 58 5.56 9.81 8.12
C MET A 58 6.03 10.84 7.07
N ARG A 59 5.14 11.35 6.23
CA ARG A 59 5.47 12.33 5.18
C ARG A 59 6.01 13.65 5.75
N ARG A 60 5.48 14.11 6.89
CA ARG A 60 5.98 15.32 7.59
C ARG A 60 7.39 15.17 8.17
N ARG A 61 7.89 13.94 8.33
CA ARG A 61 9.24 13.68 8.85
C ARG A 61 10.32 13.67 7.76
N VAL A 62 9.96 13.83 6.49
CA VAL A 62 10.95 14.08 5.44
C VAL A 62 11.38 15.54 5.60
N PRO A 63 12.61 15.83 6.06
CA PRO A 63 13.08 17.20 6.13
C PRO A 63 13.09 17.80 4.70
N PRO A 64 12.81 19.11 4.54
CA PRO A 64 13.01 19.76 3.26
C PRO A 64 14.48 19.56 2.85
N GLY A 65 14.69 18.96 1.68
CA GLY A 65 16.00 18.88 1.05
C GLY A 65 16.43 20.22 0.47
#